data_AF-A0A3Q9ES34-F1
#
_entry.id   AF-A0A3Q9ES34-F1
#
_cell.length_a   1.000
_cell.length_b   1.000
_cell.length_c   1.000
_cell.angle_alpha   90.00
_cell.angle_beta   90.00
_cell.angle_gamma   90.00
#
_symmetry.space_group_name_H-M   'P 1'
#
loop_
_entity.id
_entity.type
_entity.pdbx_description
1 polymer ?
#
loop_
_entity_poly.entity_id
_entity_poly.type
_entity_poly.pdbx_seq_one_letter_code
_entity_poly.pdbx_strand_id
1 'polypeptide(L)'
;MTRDRGRSPLALLAVILVGVSFVFWATRPVPHGDCVVAQSRISVIGGGPATEDELEEIIRRAYEEAVADGRCEPPWPRWRGWVD
;
A
#
# COMPACT_ATOMS: atom_id res chain seq x y z
N MET A 1 13.53 45.39 -20.52
CA MET A 1 14.40 44.30 -20.01
C MET A 1 13.71 43.67 -18.81
N THR A 2 12.96 42.59 -19.07
CA THR A 2 12.32 41.78 -18.03
C THR A 2 13.39 41.11 -17.21
N ARG A 3 13.48 41.53 -15.94
CA ARG A 3 14.41 41.02 -14.94
C ARG A 3 14.20 39.51 -14.83
N ASP A 4 15.11 38.72 -15.39
CA ASP A 4 15.23 37.29 -15.12
C ASP A 4 15.47 37.14 -13.62
N ARG A 5 14.36 36.95 -12.91
CA ARG A 5 14.30 36.76 -11.47
C ARG A 5 14.83 35.35 -11.26
N GLY A 6 16.14 35.26 -11.07
CA GLY A 6 16.90 34.03 -10.92
C GLY A 6 16.09 33.00 -10.15
N ARG A 7 15.62 31.97 -10.86
CA ARG A 7 15.06 30.77 -10.24
C ARG A 7 16.19 30.19 -9.40
N SER A 8 16.12 30.42 -8.09
CA SER A 8 17.10 29.89 -7.16
C SER A 8 17.20 28.38 -7.39
N PRO A 9 18.39 27.82 -7.64
CA PRO A 9 18.54 26.38 -7.89
C PRO A 9 17.99 25.55 -6.72
N LEU A 10 18.01 26.11 -5.50
CA LEU A 10 17.40 25.52 -4.31
C LEU A 10 15.87 25.40 -4.42
N ALA A 11 15.20 26.40 -5.00
CA ALA A 11 13.76 26.35 -5.21
C ALA A 11 13.39 25.27 -6.24
N LEU A 12 14.20 25.10 -7.28
CA LEU A 12 14.00 24.04 -8.28
C LEU A 12 14.19 22.64 -7.65
N LEU A 13 15.25 22.46 -6.87
CA LEU A 13 15.51 21.22 -6.15
C LEU A 13 14.40 20.87 -5.16
N ALA A 14 13.89 21.86 -4.42
CA ALA A 14 12.77 21.66 -3.50
C ALA A 14 11.52 21.18 -4.24
N VAL A 15 11.18 21.78 -5.39
CA VAL A 15 10.04 21.35 -6.20
C VAL A 15 10.22 19.93 -6.71
N ILE A 16 11.42 19.57 -7.18
CA ILE A 16 11.71 18.20 -7.62
C ILE A 16 11.56 17.21 -6.47
N LEU A 17 12.13 17.50 -5.30
CA LEU A 17 12.03 16.63 -4.14
C LEU A 17 10.58 16.42 -3.71
N VAL A 18 9.80 17.50 -3.60
CA VAL A 18 8.37 17.42 -3.27
C VAL A 18 7.62 16.61 -4.31
N GLY A 19 7.87 16.84 -5.60
CA GLY A 19 7.27 16.09 -6.70
C GLY A 19 7.59 14.59 -6.63
N VAL A 20 8.86 14.24 -6.42
CA VAL A 20 9.31 12.84 -6.32
C VAL A 20 8.72 12.16 -5.09
N SER A 21 8.73 12.82 -3.93
CA SER A 21 8.13 12.30 -2.70
C SER A 21 6.63 12.09 -2.86
N PHE A 22 5.93 13.03 -3.50
CA PHE A 22 4.50 12.91 -3.79
C PHE A 22 4.21 11.74 -4.73
N VAL A 23 4.93 11.63 -5.86
CA VAL A 23 4.77 10.52 -6.80
C VAL A 23 5.05 9.19 -6.13
N PHE A 24 6.15 9.09 -5.38
CA PHE A 24 6.48 7.89 -4.62
C PHE A 24 5.37 7.52 -3.65
N TRP A 25 4.85 8.48 -2.89
CA TRP A 25 3.75 8.22 -1.96
C TRP A 25 2.45 7.83 -2.69
N ALA A 26 2.14 8.46 -3.82
CA ALA A 26 0.91 8.24 -4.58
C ALA A 26 0.90 6.89 -5.29
N THR A 27 2.06 6.36 -5.71
CA THR A 27 2.17 5.07 -6.39
C THR A 27 2.24 3.87 -5.45
N ARG A 28 2.39 4.08 -4.13
CA ARG A 28 2.43 2.97 -3.17
C ARG A 28 1.08 2.23 -3.17
N PRO A 29 1.10 0.89 -3.25
CA PRO A 29 -0.11 0.09 -3.17
C PRO A 29 -0.73 0.26 -1.79
N VAL A 30 -2.04 0.47 -1.75
CA VAL A 30 -2.84 0.43 -0.54
C VAL A 30 -3.85 -0.71 -0.65
N PRO A 31 -4.09 -1.45 0.44
CA PRO A 31 -5.21 -2.38 0.50
C PRO A 31 -6.49 -1.61 0.15
N HIS A 32 -7.28 -2.14 -0.77
CA HIS A 32 -8.53 -1.52 -1.19
C HIS A 32 -9.69 -2.52 -1.04
N GLY A 33 -10.83 -2.01 -0.56
CA GLY A 33 -12.02 -2.81 -0.27
C GLY A 33 -12.02 -3.45 1.11
N ASP A 34 -13.23 -3.74 1.61
CA ASP A 34 -13.46 -4.52 2.83
C ASP A 34 -13.29 -6.03 2.52
N CYS A 35 -12.12 -6.42 2.02
CA CYS A 35 -11.79 -7.84 1.86
C CYS A 35 -11.57 -8.45 3.25
N VAL A 36 -12.67 -8.88 3.87
CA VAL A 36 -12.65 -9.56 5.17
C VAL A 36 -12.37 -11.04 4.92
N VAL A 37 -11.13 -11.46 5.14
CA VAL A 37 -10.76 -12.87 5.08
C VAL A 37 -11.13 -13.51 6.42
N ALA A 38 -12.30 -14.15 6.47
CA ALA A 38 -12.73 -14.90 7.65
C ALA A 38 -11.86 -16.15 7.81
N GLN A 39 -11.04 -16.19 8.86
CA GLN A 39 -10.28 -17.38 9.22
C GLN A 39 -10.83 -18.03 10.48
N SER A 40 -11.17 -19.32 10.38
CA SER A 40 -11.42 -20.14 11.57
C SER A 40 -10.09 -20.49 12.24
N ARG A 41 -9.90 -20.10 13.50
CA ARG A 41 -8.78 -20.56 14.33
C ARG A 41 -8.95 -22.05 14.62
N ILE A 42 -8.50 -22.91 13.71
CA ILE A 42 -8.33 -24.33 14.00
C ILE A 42 -6.92 -24.45 14.57
N SER A 43 -6.79 -24.36 15.89
CA SER A 43 -5.57 -24.78 16.58
C SER A 43 -5.37 -26.26 16.30
N VAL A 44 -4.25 -26.63 15.67
CA VAL A 44 -3.84 -28.03 15.54
C VAL A 44 -3.82 -28.64 16.94
N ILE A 45 -4.36 -29.85 17.11
CA ILE A 45 -4.41 -30.52 18.42
C ILE A 45 -2.99 -30.58 19.01
N GLY A 46 -2.76 -29.85 20.11
CA GLY A 46 -1.45 -29.76 20.79
C GLY A 46 -0.59 -28.54 20.44
N GLY A 47 -1.02 -27.68 19.52
CA GLY A 47 -0.35 -26.40 19.21
C GLY A 47 -0.82 -25.28 20.13
N GLY A 48 0.12 -24.51 20.68
CA GLY A 48 -0.20 -23.25 21.38
C GLY A 48 -0.87 -22.24 20.45
N PRO A 49 -1.43 -21.14 20.99
CA PRO A 49 -1.95 -20.07 20.14
C PRO A 49 -0.83 -19.56 19.22
N ALA A 50 -1.16 -19.36 17.94
CA ALA A 50 -0.23 -18.74 16.99
C ALA A 50 0.23 -17.39 17.55
N THR A 51 1.53 -17.11 17.39
CA THR A 51 2.09 -15.79 17.71
C THR A 51 1.53 -14.72 16.77
N GLU A 52 1.65 -13.46 17.15
CA GLU A 52 1.12 -12.34 16.35
C GLU A 52 1.76 -12.29 14.95
N ASP A 53 3.07 -12.55 14.86
CA ASP A 53 3.80 -12.61 13.59
C ASP A 53 3.35 -13.79 12.69
N GLU A 54 3.13 -14.96 13.28
CA GLU A 54 2.60 -16.13 12.55
C GLU A 54 1.19 -15.86 12.03
N LEU A 55 0.36 -15.19 12.84
CA LEU A 55 -0.98 -14.79 12.45
C LEU A 55 -0.95 -13.79 11.29
N GLU A 56 -0.07 -12.79 11.33
CA GLU A 56 0.07 -11.82 10.24
C GLU A 56 0.53 -12.47 8.94
N GLU A 57 1.47 -13.42 9.01
CA GLU A 57 1.92 -14.15 7.83
C GLU A 57 0.83 -15.05 7.24
N ILE A 58 0.04 -15.69 8.10
CA ILE A 58 -1.11 -16.50 7.69
C ILE A 58 -2.19 -15.63 7.04
N ILE A 59 -2.51 -14.47 7.62
CA ILE A 59 -3.48 -13.52 7.07
C ILE A 59 -3.00 -13.01 5.71
N ARG A 60 -1.72 -12.65 5.59
CA ARG A 60 -1.12 -12.22 4.32
C ARG A 60 -1.27 -13.28 3.24
N ARG A 61 -0.95 -14.54 3.54
CA ARG A 61 -1.07 -15.64 2.58
C ARG A 61 -2.51 -15.88 2.15
N ALA A 62 -3.45 -15.85 3.10
CA ALA A 62 -4.87 -16.03 2.79
C ALA A 62 -5.44 -14.88 1.95
N TYR A 63 -4.96 -13.64 2.17
CA TYR A 63 -5.30 -12.50 1.33
C TYR A 63 -4.75 -12.67 -0.10
N GLU A 64 -3.48 -13.06 -0.25
CA GLU A 64 -2.88 -13.31 -1.57
C GLU A 64 -3.62 -14.38 -2.36
N GLU A 65 -4.05 -15.45 -1.70
CA GLU A 65 -4.87 -16.51 -2.31
C GLU A 65 -6.25 -16.00 -2.70
N ALA A 66 -6.91 -15.21 -1.84
CA ALA A 66 -8.21 -14.60 -2.16
C ALA A 66 -8.13 -13.63 -3.35
N VAL A 67 -7.02 -12.91 -3.49
CA VAL A 67 -6.75 -12.06 -4.67
C VAL A 67 -6.52 -12.92 -5.92
N ALA A 68 -5.74 -14.00 -5.81
CA ALA A 68 -5.49 -14.92 -6.92
C ALA A 68 -6.77 -15.60 -7.44
N ASP A 69 -7.68 -15.92 -6.53
CA ASP A 69 -8.99 -16.51 -6.82
C ASP A 69 -10.02 -15.49 -7.34
N GLY A 70 -9.67 -14.20 -7.41
CA GLY A 70 -10.58 -13.12 -7.80
C GLY A 70 -11.69 -12.84 -6.78
N ARG A 71 -11.56 -13.34 -5.55
CA ARG A 71 -12.50 -13.07 -4.45
C ARG A 71 -12.22 -11.71 -3.80
N CYS A 72 -10.99 -11.21 -3.91
CA CYS A 72 -10.60 -9.89 -3.43
C CYS A 72 -9.90 -9.07 -4.51
N GLU A 73 -10.06 -7.76 -4.41
CA GLU A 73 -9.44 -6.80 -5.30
C GLU A 73 -7.92 -6.70 -4.99
N PRO A 74 -7.04 -6.71 -6.01
CA PRO A 74 -5.62 -6.50 -5.77
C PRO A 74 -5.37 -5.07 -5.25
N PRO A 75 -4.37 -4.89 -4.36
CA PRO A 75 -4.04 -3.56 -3.87
C PRO A 75 -3.57 -2.70 -5.03
N TRP A 76 -4.06 -1.46 -5.08
CA TRP A 76 -3.79 -0.54 -6.18
C TRP A 76 -3.13 0.76 -5.70
N PRO A 77 -2.53 1.53 -6.62
CA PRO A 77 -1.94 2.81 -6.27
C PRO A 77 -2.95 3.76 -5.64
N ARG A 78 -2.55 4.52 -4.61
CA ARG A 78 -3.42 5.49 -3.92
C ARG A 78 -4.12 6.46 -4.86
N TRP A 79 -3.43 6.90 -5.91
CA TRP A 79 -3.97 7.89 -6.86
C TRP A 79 -5.19 7.37 -7.64
N ARG A 80 -5.38 6.04 -7.75
CA ARG A 80 -6.46 5.44 -8.53
C ARG A 80 -7.83 5.85 -7.99
N GLY A 81 -8.00 5.91 -6.66
CA GLY A 81 -9.24 6.37 -6.03
C GLY A 81 -9.54 7.87 -6.15
N TRP A 82 -8.73 8.65 -6.87
CA TRP A 82 -9.06 10.03 -7.25
C TRP A 82 -9.66 10.14 -8.64
N VAL A 83 -9.47 9.09 -9.46
CA VAL A 83 -9.86 9.07 -10.88
C VAL A 83 -11.14 8.27 -11.09
N ASP A 84 -11.38 7.27 -10.23
CA ASP A 84 -12.64 6.53 -10.13
C ASP A 84 -13.69 7.32 -9.32
#